data_AF-A0A9W9EB41-F1
#
_entry.id   AF-A0A9W9EB41-F1
#
_cell.length_a   1.000
_cell.length_b   1.000
_cell.length_c   1.000
_cell.angle_alpha   90.00
_cell.angle_beta   90.00
_cell.angle_gamma   90.00
#
_symmetry.space_group_name_H-M   'P 1'
#
loop_
_entity.id
_entity.type
_entity.pdbx_description
1 polymer ?
#
loop_
_entity_poly.entity_id
_entity_poly.type
_entity_poly.pdbx_seq_one_letter_code
_entity_poly.pdbx_strand_id
1 'polypeptide(L)'
;MDFSQRDPPLTLKGFDQASHLAKTFPEPRSISVVLTSPLKRALQTTLKGFSQVLALNGVGEDGQNGAARLLVDRDLQETSDLPCDTGSDRDILEKLFPNVDVTTLDKDWFVKTGMYAADEEAVILRAKTFRKKLWNIAKSVQSDQSGREDGRDFARDSDDAASLNVADDDEMDSRSFGSYESGGADADGESDR
;
A
#
# COMPACT_ATOMS: atom_id res chain seq x y z
N MET A 1 28.88 7.79 11.54
CA MET A 1 27.82 7.14 12.34
C MET A 1 28.20 7.34 13.78
N ASP A 2 27.30 7.90 14.58
CA ASP A 2 27.48 7.99 16.03
C ASP A 2 26.86 6.73 16.65
N PHE A 3 27.71 5.84 17.17
CA PHE A 3 27.28 4.57 17.76
C PHE A 3 26.65 4.75 19.15
N SER A 4 26.81 5.92 19.77
CA SER A 4 26.27 6.22 21.10
C SER A 4 24.79 6.63 21.05
N GLN A 5 24.32 7.11 19.89
CA GLN A 5 22.92 7.51 19.72
C GLN A 5 22.03 6.27 19.62
N ARG A 6 21.03 6.17 20.50
CA ARG A 6 20.06 5.07 20.45
C ARG A 6 19.08 5.21 19.29
N ASP A 7 18.89 4.12 18.54
CA ASP A 7 17.94 4.00 17.43
C ASP A 7 17.87 5.27 16.56
N PRO A 8 19.00 5.66 15.93
CA PRO A 8 19.11 6.91 15.20
C PRO A 8 18.22 6.87 13.95
N PRO A 9 17.56 7.99 13.59
CA PRO A 9 16.85 8.10 12.33
C PRO A 9 17.82 8.15 11.15
N LEU A 10 17.28 8.07 9.93
CA LEU A 10 18.03 8.37 8.72
C LEU A 10 18.58 9.80 8.75
N THR A 11 19.77 9.95 8.17
CA THR A 11 20.32 11.25 7.81
C THR A 11 19.57 11.82 6.61
N LEU A 12 19.72 13.13 6.33
CA LEU A 12 19.14 13.76 5.14
C LEU A 12 19.55 13.03 3.85
N LYS A 13 20.84 12.71 3.70
CA LYS A 13 21.34 11.91 2.58
C LYS A 13 20.71 10.52 2.52
N GLY A 14 20.46 9.90 3.67
CA GLY A 14 19.77 8.61 3.76
C GLY A 14 18.32 8.68 3.27
N PHE A 15 17.62 9.77 3.55
CA PHE A 15 16.28 10.04 3.01
C PHE A 15 16.30 10.19 1.49
N ASP A 16 17.28 10.91 0.94
CA ASP A 16 17.43 11.07 -0.51
C ASP A 16 17.70 9.73 -1.20
N GLN A 17 18.59 8.92 -0.61
CA GLN A 17 18.90 7.57 -1.08
C GLN A 17 17.69 6.65 -1.03
N ALA A 18 16.92 6.66 0.06
CA ALA A 18 15.70 5.88 0.18
C ALA A 18 14.65 6.33 -0.84
N SER A 19 14.43 7.62 -1.02
CA SER A 19 13.46 8.15 -1.98
C SER A 19 13.84 7.83 -3.44
N HIS A 20 15.13 7.70 -3.73
CA HIS A 20 15.58 7.27 -5.06
C HIS A 20 15.24 5.80 -5.35
N LEU A 21 15.16 4.94 -4.33
CA LEU A 21 14.75 3.54 -4.48
C LEU A 21 13.33 3.42 -5.02
N ALA A 22 12.41 4.27 -4.57
CA ALA A 22 11.03 4.27 -5.04
C ALA A 22 10.91 4.48 -6.56
N LYS A 23 11.87 5.19 -7.16
CA LYS A 23 11.91 5.50 -8.59
C LYS A 23 12.63 4.44 -9.43
N THR A 24 13.55 3.71 -8.81
CA THR A 24 14.44 2.77 -9.52
C THR A 24 14.09 1.31 -9.30
N PHE A 25 13.25 1.00 -8.30
CA PHE A 25 12.88 -0.38 -7.99
C PHE A 25 12.11 -1.02 -9.15
N PRO A 26 12.58 -2.14 -9.70
CA PRO A 26 11.92 -2.79 -10.82
C PRO A 26 10.62 -3.46 -10.39
N GLU A 27 9.62 -3.45 -11.27
CA GLU A 27 8.37 -4.22 -11.11
C GLU A 27 7.65 -4.01 -9.76
N PRO A 28 7.31 -2.77 -9.37
CA PRO A 28 6.62 -2.50 -8.10
C PRO A 28 5.31 -3.29 -7.91
N ARG A 29 4.66 -3.69 -9.01
CA ARG A 29 3.39 -4.44 -9.01
C ARG A 29 3.53 -5.92 -8.63
N SER A 30 4.73 -6.50 -8.65
CA SER A 30 4.95 -7.90 -8.25
C SER A 30 5.11 -8.06 -6.73
N ILE A 31 5.23 -6.95 -6.00
CA ILE A 31 5.43 -6.96 -4.54
C ILE A 31 4.09 -7.14 -3.84
N SER A 32 3.95 -8.25 -3.10
CA SER A 32 2.76 -8.53 -2.28
C SER A 32 2.96 -8.20 -0.80
N VAL A 33 4.20 -8.29 -0.30
CA VAL A 33 4.53 -8.08 1.11
C VAL A 33 5.91 -7.42 1.21
N VAL A 34 6.03 -6.42 2.08
CA VAL A 34 7.29 -5.80 2.48
C VAL A 34 7.51 -6.11 3.96
N LEU A 35 8.66 -6.70 4.29
CA LEU A 35 9.06 -6.99 5.68
C LEU A 35 10.15 -6.00 6.10
N THR A 36 10.05 -5.44 7.29
CA THR A 36 11.02 -4.46 7.78
C THR A 36 11.35 -4.64 9.26
N SER A 37 12.55 -4.18 9.61
CA SER A 37 13.01 -4.11 10.99
C SER A 37 12.27 -2.99 11.74
N PRO A 38 12.03 -3.10 13.06
CA PRO A 38 11.34 -2.05 13.80
C PRO A 38 12.22 -0.84 14.14
N LEU A 39 13.50 -0.83 13.70
CA LEU A 39 14.42 0.30 13.87
C LEU A 39 13.97 1.51 13.04
N LYS A 40 14.10 2.73 13.58
CA LYS A 40 13.64 3.98 12.92
C LYS A 40 14.22 4.13 11.52
N ARG A 41 15.52 3.89 11.36
CA ARG A 41 16.20 3.97 10.06
C ARG A 41 15.60 3.01 9.03
N ALA A 42 15.22 1.80 9.45
CA ALA A 42 14.66 0.79 8.58
C ALA A 42 13.22 1.16 8.20
N LEU A 43 12.40 1.55 9.18
CA LEU A 43 11.04 2.05 8.94
C LEU A 43 11.03 3.24 7.97
N GLN A 44 11.88 4.24 8.19
CA GLN A 44 11.97 5.40 7.31
C GLN A 44 12.44 5.03 5.89
N THR A 45 13.40 4.11 5.79
CA THR A 45 13.85 3.59 4.49
C THR A 45 12.72 2.88 3.77
N THR A 46 11.98 2.02 4.47
CA THR A 46 10.85 1.28 3.91
C THR A 46 9.75 2.21 3.43
N LEU A 47 9.32 3.15 4.27
CA LEU A 47 8.24 4.09 3.95
C LEU A 47 8.59 5.01 2.78
N LYS A 48 9.87 5.40 2.62
CA LYS A 48 10.30 6.27 1.53
C LYS A 48 10.69 5.53 0.26
N GLY A 49 11.32 4.36 0.37
CA GLY A 49 11.80 3.58 -0.77
C GLY A 49 10.76 2.67 -1.41
N PHE A 50 9.67 2.41 -0.70
CA PHE A 50 8.57 1.55 -1.18
C PHE A 50 7.21 2.26 -1.11
N SER A 51 7.18 3.59 -0.99
CA SER A 51 5.93 4.35 -0.90
C SER A 51 4.93 4.02 -2.01
N GLN A 52 5.43 3.74 -3.22
CA GLN A 52 4.64 3.41 -4.41
C GLN A 52 3.98 2.02 -4.38
N VAL A 53 4.38 1.14 -3.46
CA VAL A 53 3.83 -0.23 -3.35
C VAL A 53 3.06 -0.50 -2.07
N LEU A 54 3.24 0.31 -1.02
CA LEU A 54 2.66 0.03 0.28
C LEU A 54 1.17 0.39 0.33
N ALA A 55 0.37 -0.54 0.85
CA ALA A 55 -1.02 -0.33 1.22
C ALA A 55 -1.09 0.21 2.67
N LEU A 56 -0.73 1.48 2.87
CA LEU A 56 -0.87 2.11 4.20
C LEU A 56 -2.32 2.55 4.42
N ASN A 57 -2.72 2.69 5.69
CA ASN A 57 -4.09 3.05 6.12
C ASN A 57 -4.55 4.49 5.72
N GLY A 58 -3.95 5.09 4.69
CA GLY A 58 -4.33 6.37 4.09
C GLY A 58 -3.84 6.44 2.65
N VAL A 59 -4.50 7.24 1.81
CA VAL A 59 -4.17 7.44 0.40
C VAL A 59 -2.77 8.05 0.28
N GLY A 60 -1.85 7.39 -0.42
CA GLY A 60 -0.50 7.89 -0.69
C GLY A 60 -0.51 9.26 -1.35
N GLU A 61 0.59 10.02 -1.23
CA GLU A 61 0.69 11.41 -1.70
C GLU A 61 0.36 11.58 -3.19
N ASP A 62 0.49 10.51 -3.99
CA ASP A 62 0.21 10.48 -5.43
C ASP A 62 -1.20 9.95 -5.78
N GLY A 63 -2.09 9.76 -4.79
CA GLY A 63 -3.42 9.18 -5.02
C GLY A 63 -3.44 7.67 -5.31
N GLN A 64 -2.27 7.04 -5.35
CA GLN A 64 -2.09 5.60 -5.58
C GLN A 64 -1.61 4.94 -4.29
N ASN A 65 -2.49 4.24 -3.60
CA ASN A 65 -2.05 3.23 -2.63
C ASN A 65 -1.64 1.98 -3.38
N GLY A 66 -0.44 1.47 -3.09
CA GLY A 66 -0.07 0.15 -3.56
C GLY A 66 -0.87 -0.94 -2.83
N ALA A 67 -0.67 -2.19 -3.24
CA ALA A 67 -1.38 -3.35 -2.69
C ALA A 67 -0.54 -4.16 -1.68
N ALA A 68 0.74 -3.82 -1.50
CA ALA A 68 1.64 -4.61 -0.68
C ALA A 68 1.39 -4.37 0.82
N ARG A 69 1.30 -5.46 1.58
CA ARG A 69 1.21 -5.39 3.04
C ARG A 69 2.58 -5.07 3.64
N LEU A 70 2.63 -4.16 4.61
CA LEU A 70 3.82 -3.90 5.42
C LEU A 70 3.78 -4.75 6.69
N LEU A 71 4.83 -5.54 6.94
CA LEU A 71 5.00 -6.33 8.16
C LEU A 71 6.26 -5.88 8.90
N VAL A 72 6.10 -5.48 10.16
CA VAL A 72 7.23 -5.19 11.05
C VAL A 72 7.59 -6.46 11.82
N ASP A 73 8.88 -6.79 11.84
CA ASP A 73 9.36 -8.03 12.46
C ASP A 73 10.59 -7.80 13.33
N ARG A 74 10.47 -8.11 14.62
CA ARG A 74 11.57 -7.97 15.59
C ARG A 74 12.77 -8.87 15.28
N ASP A 75 12.58 -10.00 14.61
CA ASP A 75 13.70 -10.90 14.29
C ASP A 75 14.66 -10.27 13.27
N LEU A 76 14.21 -9.24 12.53
CA LEU A 76 15.00 -8.41 11.62
C LEU A 76 15.80 -7.29 12.31
N GLN A 77 15.84 -7.23 13.64
CA GLN A 77 16.69 -6.27 14.33
C GLN A 77 18.19 -6.56 14.11
N GLU A 78 19.00 -5.50 14.23
CA GLU A 78 20.45 -5.56 14.04
C GLU A 78 21.14 -6.53 15.02
N THR A 79 22.33 -7.00 14.66
CA THR A 79 23.04 -8.05 15.39
C THR A 79 23.76 -7.57 16.64
N SER A 80 24.23 -6.32 16.68
CA SER A 80 24.96 -5.80 17.84
C SER A 80 24.05 -5.31 18.97
N ASP A 81 24.64 -5.13 20.15
CA ASP A 81 24.02 -4.52 21.34
C ASP A 81 24.37 -3.03 21.50
N LEU A 82 25.00 -2.43 20.49
CA LEU A 82 25.30 -1.01 20.51
C LEU A 82 24.01 -0.18 20.62
N PRO A 83 24.05 1.02 21.24
CA PRO A 83 22.89 1.89 21.33
C PRO A 83 22.21 2.12 19.98
N CYS A 84 22.98 2.37 18.92
CA CYS A 84 22.44 2.60 17.58
C CYS A 84 21.68 1.39 17.00
N ASP A 85 21.96 0.19 17.49
CA ASP A 85 21.38 -1.08 17.02
C ASP A 85 20.30 -1.61 17.97
N THR A 86 20.04 -0.86 19.03
CA THR A 86 18.98 -1.08 20.01
C THR A 86 17.81 -0.16 19.71
N GLY A 87 16.64 -0.76 19.45
CA GLY A 87 15.44 -0.03 19.04
C GLY A 87 14.78 0.81 20.12
N SER A 88 13.81 1.62 19.71
CA SER A 88 12.96 2.41 20.62
C SER A 88 11.78 1.59 21.15
N ASP A 89 11.21 2.04 22.27
CA ASP A 89 9.97 1.49 22.80
C ASP A 89 8.83 1.55 21.78
N ARG A 90 7.91 0.57 21.85
CA ARG A 90 6.76 0.49 20.94
C ARG A 90 5.93 1.78 20.93
N ASP A 91 5.66 2.36 22.10
CA ASP A 91 4.88 3.60 22.23
C ASP A 91 5.55 4.79 21.51
N ILE A 92 6.89 4.80 21.40
CA ILE A 92 7.63 5.81 20.63
C ILE A 92 7.45 5.55 19.13
N LEU A 93 7.54 4.28 18.71
CA LEU A 93 7.35 3.91 17.30
C LEU A 93 5.92 4.20 16.83
N GLU A 94 4.90 3.89 17.63
CA GLU A 94 3.49 4.18 17.33
C GLU A 94 3.25 5.68 17.11
N LYS A 95 3.88 6.54 17.92
CA LYS A 95 3.78 8.00 17.77
C LYS A 95 4.51 8.52 16.54
N LEU A 96 5.68 7.95 16.22
CA LEU A 96 6.49 8.39 15.08
C LEU A 96 5.97 7.87 13.74
N PHE A 97 5.32 6.70 13.74
CA PHE A 97 4.86 6.00 12.55
C PHE A 97 3.39 5.55 12.73
N PRO A 98 2.43 6.49 12.85
CA PRO A 98 1.04 6.16 13.15
C PRO A 98 0.35 5.28 12.09
N ASN A 99 0.90 5.25 10.87
CA ASN A 99 0.39 4.45 9.76
C ASN A 99 1.05 3.06 9.64
N VAL A 100 1.94 2.70 10.56
CA VAL A 100 2.63 1.41 10.59
C VAL A 100 2.10 0.58 11.75
N ASP A 101 1.64 -0.63 11.45
CA ASP A 101 1.25 -1.58 12.49
C ASP A 101 2.49 -2.16 13.18
N VAL A 102 2.69 -1.76 14.44
CA VAL A 102 3.74 -2.25 15.34
C VAL A 102 3.16 -3.00 16.55
N THR A 103 1.87 -3.35 16.51
CA THR A 103 1.16 -3.99 17.63
C THR A 103 1.72 -5.38 17.96
N THR A 104 2.38 -6.02 17.00
CA THR A 104 3.05 -7.32 17.15
C THR A 104 4.34 -7.27 17.96
N LEU A 105 4.84 -6.07 18.27
CA LEU A 105 6.03 -5.89 19.09
C LEU A 105 5.66 -6.00 20.57
N ASP A 106 6.39 -6.87 21.27
CA ASP A 106 6.37 -6.91 22.74
C ASP A 106 6.97 -5.62 23.32
N LYS A 107 6.63 -5.29 24.57
CA LYS A 107 7.09 -4.04 25.22
C LYS A 107 8.62 -3.95 25.31
N ASP A 108 9.30 -5.09 25.38
CA ASP A 108 10.73 -5.26 25.54
C ASP A 108 11.41 -5.81 24.28
N TRP A 109 10.77 -5.68 23.11
CA TRP A 109 11.29 -6.24 21.84
C TRP A 109 12.73 -5.81 21.51
N PHE A 110 13.16 -4.65 21.99
CA PHE A 110 14.49 -4.07 21.76
C PHE A 110 15.57 -4.62 22.70
N VAL A 111 15.22 -5.41 23.71
CA VAL A 111 16.17 -5.91 24.71
C VAL A 111 17.05 -7.00 24.08
N LYS A 112 18.36 -6.79 24.08
CA LYS A 112 19.37 -7.66 23.46
C LYS A 112 19.81 -8.79 24.38
N THR A 113 18.88 -9.64 24.81
CA THR A 113 19.17 -10.76 25.72
C THR A 113 18.51 -12.06 25.25
N GLY A 114 19.01 -13.20 25.72
CA GLY A 114 18.46 -14.53 25.37
C GLY A 114 18.49 -14.76 23.86
N MET A 115 17.34 -15.13 23.27
CA MET A 115 17.23 -15.33 21.81
C MET A 115 17.52 -14.06 20.98
N TYR A 116 17.57 -12.89 21.62
CA TYR A 116 17.82 -11.58 21.00
C TYR A 116 19.20 -10.99 21.32
N ALA A 117 20.05 -11.75 22.02
CA ALA A 117 21.41 -11.34 22.33
C ALA A 117 22.27 -11.14 21.07
N ALA A 118 23.39 -10.45 21.26
CA ALA A 118 24.33 -10.10 20.20
C ALA A 118 25.37 -11.19 19.92
N ASP A 119 25.31 -12.32 20.63
CA ASP A 119 26.16 -13.47 20.35
C ASP A 119 25.74 -14.19 19.06
N GLU A 120 26.70 -14.90 18.47
CA GLU A 120 26.55 -15.57 17.18
C GLU A 120 25.43 -16.62 17.20
N GLU A 121 25.27 -17.36 18.30
CA GLU A 121 24.26 -18.41 18.42
C GLU A 121 22.85 -17.82 18.37
N ALA A 122 22.60 -16.74 19.12
CA ALA A 122 21.34 -16.02 19.10
C ALA A 122 21.05 -15.44 17.70
N VAL A 123 22.03 -14.82 17.05
CA VAL A 123 21.87 -14.27 15.69
C VAL A 123 21.54 -15.35 14.67
N ILE A 124 22.23 -16.49 14.70
CA ILE A 124 21.96 -17.63 13.80
C ILE A 124 20.54 -18.16 14.03
N LEU A 125 20.12 -18.28 15.29
CA LEU A 125 18.79 -18.76 15.65
C LEU A 125 17.69 -17.81 15.16
N ARG A 126 17.86 -16.49 15.31
CA ARG A 126 16.93 -15.48 14.77
C ARG A 126 16.85 -15.55 13.26
N ALA A 127 17.99 -15.60 12.57
CA ALA A 127 18.01 -15.69 11.12
C ALA A 127 17.32 -16.97 10.61
N LYS A 128 17.50 -18.11 11.30
CA LYS A 128 16.81 -19.37 10.99
C LYS A 128 15.29 -19.26 11.21
N THR A 129 14.88 -18.62 12.30
CA THR A 129 13.46 -18.41 12.64
C THR A 129 12.79 -17.51 11.61
N PHE A 130 13.42 -16.38 11.28
CA PHE A 130 12.91 -15.46 10.28
C PHE A 130 12.82 -16.09 8.88
N ARG A 131 13.82 -16.87 8.43
CA ARG A 131 13.74 -17.58 7.14
C ARG A 131 12.57 -18.55 7.06
N LYS A 132 12.25 -19.26 8.15
CA LYS A 132 11.06 -20.13 8.20
C LYS A 132 9.77 -19.31 8.09
N LYS A 133 9.70 -18.18 8.79
CA LYS A 133 8.55 -17.26 8.72
C LYS A 133 8.38 -16.70 7.31
N LEU A 134 9.46 -16.22 6.68
CA LEU A 134 9.46 -15.74 5.30
C LEU A 134 8.95 -16.80 4.33
N TRP A 135 9.40 -18.05 4.46
CA TRP A 135 8.93 -19.17 3.64
C TRP A 135 7.42 -19.40 3.78
N ASN A 136 6.90 -19.35 5.01
CA ASN A 136 5.47 -19.50 5.27
C ASN A 136 4.65 -18.34 4.70
N ILE A 137 5.14 -17.11 4.81
CA ILE A 137 4.51 -15.92 4.21
C ILE A 137 4.45 -16.09 2.69
N ALA A 138 5.56 -16.46 2.05
CA ALA A 138 5.62 -16.67 0.60
C ALA A 138 4.59 -17.73 0.14
N LYS A 139 4.49 -18.85 0.87
CA LYS A 139 3.48 -19.89 0.59
C LYS A 139 2.05 -19.36 0.72
N SER A 140 1.75 -18.59 1.76
CA SER A 140 0.41 -18.01 1.95
C SER A 140 0.02 -17.06 0.81
N VAL A 141 0.98 -16.27 0.31
CA VAL A 141 0.74 -15.36 -0.82
C VAL A 141 0.44 -16.15 -2.10
N GLN A 142 1.11 -17.28 -2.33
CA GLN A 142 0.86 -18.12 -3.50
C GLN A 142 -0.52 -18.78 -3.46
N SER A 143 -0.94 -19.30 -2.30
CA SER A 143 -2.28 -19.89 -2.16
C SER A 143 -3.40 -18.84 -2.31
N ASP A 144 -3.17 -17.63 -1.82
CA ASP A 144 -4.12 -16.52 -1.95
C ASP A 144 -4.28 -16.02 -3.39
N GLN A 145 -3.26 -16.22 -4.24
CA GLN A 145 -3.30 -15.89 -5.66
C GLN A 145 -4.02 -16.98 -6.46
N SER A 146 -3.75 -18.26 -6.19
CA SER A 146 -4.42 -19.37 -6.89
C SER A 146 -5.94 -19.39 -6.63
N GLY A 147 -6.38 -19.14 -5.39
CA GLY A 147 -7.80 -19.07 -5.06
C GLY A 147 -8.57 -17.89 -5.70
N ARG A 148 -7.86 -16.81 -6.09
CA ARG A 148 -8.45 -15.67 -6.83
C ARG A 148 -8.56 -15.90 -8.33
N GLU A 149 -7.81 -16.85 -8.88
CA GLU A 149 -7.91 -17.24 -10.28
C GLU A 149 -9.08 -18.20 -10.48
N ASP A 150 -9.23 -19.22 -9.62
CA ASP A 150 -10.34 -20.17 -9.67
C ASP A 150 -11.74 -19.52 -9.47
N GLY A 151 -11.82 -18.42 -8.71
CA GLY A 151 -13.07 -17.70 -8.48
C GLY A 151 -13.54 -16.79 -9.62
N ARG A 152 -12.67 -16.49 -10.61
CA ARG A 152 -12.99 -15.64 -11.77
C ARG A 152 -13.58 -16.42 -12.95
N ASP A 153 -13.43 -17.74 -12.97
CA ASP A 153 -13.98 -18.58 -14.04
C ASP A 153 -15.49 -18.88 -13.87
N PHE A 154 -16.06 -18.71 -12.68
CA PHE A 154 -17.51 -18.89 -12.46
C PHE A 154 -18.38 -17.67 -12.82
N ALA A 155 -17.77 -16.51 -13.11
CA ALA A 155 -18.50 -15.26 -13.36
C ALA A 155 -18.68 -14.91 -14.85
N ARG A 156 -18.30 -15.82 -15.77
CA ARG A 156 -18.35 -15.56 -17.23
C ARG A 156 -19.51 -16.24 -17.98
N ASP A 157 -20.33 -17.04 -17.32
CA ASP A 157 -21.37 -17.84 -17.98
C ASP A 157 -22.82 -17.30 -17.82
N SER A 158 -23.03 -16.08 -17.30
CA SER A 158 -24.39 -15.55 -17.07
C SER A 158 -24.92 -14.51 -18.06
N ASP A 159 -24.16 -14.06 -19.06
CA ASP A 159 -24.57 -12.95 -19.94
C ASP A 159 -25.00 -13.33 -21.37
N ASP A 160 -25.08 -14.62 -21.71
CA ASP A 160 -25.43 -15.11 -23.07
C ASP A 160 -26.90 -15.54 -23.25
N ALA A 161 -27.83 -14.89 -22.56
CA ALA A 161 -29.27 -15.17 -22.70
C ALA A 161 -30.09 -13.90 -22.99
N ALA A 162 -29.81 -13.21 -24.10
CA ALA A 162 -30.77 -12.30 -24.71
C ALA A 162 -30.55 -12.16 -26.22
N SER A 163 -31.19 -13.02 -27.00
CA SER A 163 -31.52 -12.74 -28.40
C SER A 163 -32.78 -13.50 -28.81
N LEU A 164 -33.60 -12.84 -29.65
CA LEU A 164 -34.78 -13.32 -30.42
C LEU A 164 -36.12 -13.23 -29.66
N ASN A 165 -37.21 -12.60 -30.13
CA ASN A 165 -37.73 -12.10 -31.43
C ASN A 165 -38.66 -10.88 -31.14
N VAL A 166 -39.23 -10.08 -32.06
CA VAL A 166 -40.08 -10.36 -33.25
C VAL A 166 -40.21 -9.06 -34.09
N ALA A 167 -40.37 -9.23 -35.40
CA ALA A 167 -40.79 -8.27 -36.43
C ALA A 167 -42.19 -7.64 -36.12
N ASP A 168 -42.83 -6.74 -36.87
CA ASP A 168 -42.80 -6.23 -38.24
C ASP A 168 -43.60 -4.90 -38.25
N ASP A 169 -43.42 -4.11 -39.32
CA ASP A 169 -44.31 -3.11 -39.95
C ASP A 169 -45.39 -2.34 -39.15
N ASP A 170 -45.36 -0.99 -39.28
CA ASP A 170 -46.55 -0.23 -39.72
C ASP A 170 -46.19 1.22 -40.17
N GLU A 171 -46.38 1.42 -41.48
CA GLU A 171 -47.06 2.54 -42.16
C GLU A 171 -46.70 4.03 -41.91
N MET A 172 -46.30 4.68 -43.01
CA MET A 172 -46.26 6.14 -43.20
C MET A 172 -47.63 6.77 -42.97
N ASP A 173 -47.68 7.95 -42.33
CA ASP A 173 -48.61 8.97 -42.79
C ASP A 173 -48.02 10.38 -42.73
N SER A 174 -48.28 11.10 -43.81
CA SER A 174 -47.84 12.44 -44.12
C SER A 174 -48.93 13.45 -43.72
N ARG A 175 -48.57 14.57 -43.09
CA ARG A 175 -49.32 15.85 -43.18
C ARG A 175 -48.52 17.02 -42.61
N SER A 176 -48.07 17.86 -43.54
CA SER A 176 -47.85 19.28 -43.34
C SER A 176 -49.20 19.96 -43.10
N PHE A 177 -49.30 20.82 -42.07
CA PHE A 177 -49.99 22.13 -42.12
C PHE A 177 -50.06 22.76 -40.72
N GLY A 178 -49.90 24.09 -40.64
CA GLY A 178 -50.70 24.88 -39.71
C GLY A 178 -49.93 25.71 -38.68
N SER A 179 -49.54 26.90 -39.12
CA SER A 179 -49.18 28.07 -38.32
C SER A 179 -50.25 28.42 -37.28
N TYR A 180 -49.83 28.94 -36.12
CA TYR A 180 -50.59 29.96 -35.39
C TYR A 180 -49.61 30.98 -34.79
N GLU A 181 -49.75 32.22 -35.27
CA GLU A 181 -49.27 33.43 -34.61
C GLU A 181 -50.33 33.92 -33.61
N SER A 182 -49.86 34.48 -32.48
CA SER A 182 -50.45 35.60 -31.72
C SER A 182 -49.83 35.58 -30.31
N GLY A 183 -49.30 36.64 -29.69
CA GLY A 183 -49.23 38.07 -29.94
C GLY A 183 -48.88 38.79 -28.62
N GLY A 184 -48.36 40.03 -28.70
CA GLY A 184 -48.15 41.01 -27.60
C GLY A 184 -46.67 41.16 -27.16
N ALA A 185 -45.93 42.23 -27.52
CA ALA A 185 -45.97 43.64 -27.03
C ALA A 185 -45.61 43.72 -25.53
N ASP A 186 -44.58 44.41 -25.03
CA ASP A 186 -44.08 45.81 -25.21
C ASP A 186 -42.54 45.87 -24.94
N ALA A 187 -41.71 46.69 -25.64
CA ALA A 187 -41.22 48.05 -25.30
C ALA A 187 -40.67 48.17 -23.84
N ASP A 188 -39.47 48.62 -23.48
CA ASP A 188 -38.52 49.67 -23.92
C ASP A 188 -37.09 49.24 -23.46
N GLY A 189 -35.96 49.60 -24.06
CA GLY A 189 -35.40 50.95 -24.19
C GLY A 189 -34.12 51.07 -23.33
N GLU A 190 -33.12 51.74 -23.92
CA GLU A 190 -31.91 52.32 -23.31
C GLU A 190 -30.59 51.53 -23.26
N SER A 191 -29.53 52.32 -23.44
CA SER A 191 -28.23 52.08 -24.05
C SER A 191 -27.06 52.10 -23.05
N ASP A 192 -25.86 51.92 -23.62
CA ASP A 192 -24.59 52.54 -23.20
C ASP A 192 -23.86 51.98 -21.97
N ARG A 193 -22.89 51.09 -22.22
CA ARG A 193 -21.42 51.39 -22.25
C ARG A 193 -20.57 50.13 -22.11
#